data_AF-R4LWC9-F1
#
_entry.id   AF-R4LWC9-F1
#
_cell.length_a   1.000
_cell.length_b   1.000
_cell.length_c   1.000
_cell.angle_alpha   90.00
_cell.angle_beta   90.00
_cell.angle_gamma   90.00
#
_symmetry.space_group_name_H-M   'P 1'
#
loop_
_entity.id
_entity.type
_entity.pdbx_description
1 polymer ?
#
loop_
_entity_poly.entity_id
_entity_poly.type
_entity_poly.pdbx_seq_one_letter_code
_entity_poly.pdbx_strand_id
1 'polypeptide(L)'
;MVSSAPLFYDDVRYYINVLVVIGSMVVQAVAFIHCVTQRGDGFQAIGTLPKGAWLAILAVCMVLTLLGGATGIFGLIGVAAALIYLLDVRPGLRDLSDGKGFW
;
A
#
# COMPACT_ATOMS: atom_id res chain seq x y z
N MET A 1 17.15 34.71 0.82
CA MET A 1 17.75 34.16 -0.42
C MET A 1 16.69 34.25 -1.49
N VAL A 2 16.93 34.98 -2.58
CA VAL A 2 16.00 34.99 -3.72
C VAL A 2 16.11 33.62 -4.38
N SER A 3 15.02 32.86 -4.38
CA SER A 3 14.97 31.56 -5.05
C SER A 3 15.08 31.81 -6.55
N SER A 4 16.12 31.26 -7.19
CA SER A 4 16.24 31.21 -8.65
C SER A 4 15.30 30.17 -9.29
N ALA A 5 14.36 29.61 -8.50
CA ALA A 5 13.34 28.71 -9.01
C ALA A 5 12.41 29.44 -10.00
N PRO A 6 12.05 28.80 -11.12
CA PRO A 6 11.04 29.33 -12.02
C PRO A 6 9.72 29.57 -11.29
N LEU A 7 8.96 30.60 -11.70
CA LEU A 7 7.69 30.99 -11.09
C LEU A 7 6.64 29.86 -11.04
N PHE A 8 6.75 28.84 -11.89
CA PHE A 8 5.83 27.69 -11.97
C PHE A 8 6.28 26.47 -11.16
N TYR A 9 7.45 26.51 -10.50
CA TYR A 9 8.02 25.37 -9.78
C TYR A 9 7.06 24.83 -8.71
N ASP A 10 6.42 25.73 -7.95
CA ASP A 10 5.52 25.35 -6.86
C ASP A 10 4.26 24.67 -7.38
N ASP A 11 3.71 25.14 -8.50
CA ASP A 11 2.54 24.53 -9.15
C ASP A 11 2.85 23.11 -9.63
N VAL A 12 3.97 22.93 -10.33
CA VAL A 12 4.39 21.62 -10.83
C VAL A 12 4.64 20.66 -9.67
N ARG A 13 5.35 21.11 -8.64
CA ARG A 13 5.59 20.33 -7.42
C ARG A 13 4.29 19.95 -6.74
N TYR A 14 3.32 20.85 -6.68
CA TYR A 14 2.01 20.59 -6.09
C TYR A 14 1.27 19.48 -6.83
N TYR A 15 1.13 19.59 -8.16
CA TYR A 15 0.44 18.58 -8.97
C TYR A 15 1.13 17.21 -8.88
N ILE A 16 2.46 17.17 -8.90
CA ILE A 16 3.22 15.92 -8.73
C ILE A 16 2.90 15.29 -7.37
N ASN A 17 2.97 16.06 -6.27
CA ASN A 17 2.70 15.51 -4.94
C ASN A 17 1.26 14.98 -4.81
N VAL A 18 0.27 15.72 -5.34
CA VAL A 18 -1.12 15.29 -5.32
C VAL A 18 -1.31 13.99 -6.12
N LEU A 19 -0.74 13.90 -7.31
CA LEU A 19 -0.82 12.68 -8.13
C LEU A 19 -0.17 11.47 -7.43
N VAL A 20 0.99 11.65 -6.80
CA VAL A 20 1.67 10.59 -6.06
C VAL A 20 0.84 10.15 -4.85
N VAL A 21 0.22 11.09 -4.12
CA VAL A 21 -0.67 10.78 -2.99
C VAL A 21 -1.91 10.01 -3.42
N ILE A 22 -2.54 10.40 -4.54
CA ILE A 22 -3.71 9.69 -5.05
C ILE A 22 -3.30 8.29 -5.50
N GLY A 23 -2.20 8.16 -6.25
CA GLY A 23 -1.70 6.87 -6.71
C GLY A 23 -1.35 5.92 -5.56
N SER A 24 -0.65 6.40 -4.54
CA SER A 24 -0.33 5.60 -3.35
C SER A 24 -1.59 5.15 -2.61
N MET A 25 -2.56 6.05 -2.44
CA MET A 25 -3.81 5.76 -1.76
C MET A 25 -4.63 4.69 -2.49
N VAL A 26 -4.65 4.74 -3.83
CA VAL A 26 -5.31 3.71 -4.65
C VAL A 26 -4.67 2.34 -4.44
N VAL A 27 -3.34 2.25 -4.47
CA VAL A 27 -2.62 0.98 -4.25
C VAL A 27 -2.91 0.41 -2.85
N GLN A 28 -2.84 1.26 -1.83
CA GLN A 28 -3.15 0.88 -0.46
C GLN A 28 -4.62 0.46 -0.29
N ALA A 29 -5.55 1.16 -0.94
CA ALA A 29 -6.98 0.84 -0.91
C ALA A 29 -7.26 -0.51 -1.55
N VAL A 30 -6.66 -0.80 -2.71
CA VAL A 30 -6.78 -2.09 -3.37
C VAL A 30 -6.23 -3.22 -2.48
N ALA A 31 -5.07 -3.02 -1.86
CA ALA A 31 -4.49 -3.98 -0.92
C ALA A 31 -5.41 -4.23 0.29
N PHE A 32 -5.94 -3.16 0.88
CA PHE A 32 -6.82 -3.24 2.05
C PHE A 32 -8.15 -3.92 1.73
N ILE A 33 -8.82 -3.52 0.65
CA ILE A 33 -10.08 -4.14 0.20
C ILE A 33 -9.85 -5.62 -0.08
N HIS A 34 -8.77 -5.96 -0.78
CA HIS A 34 -8.42 -7.36 -1.01
C HIS A 34 -8.25 -8.10 0.33
N CYS A 35 -7.47 -7.58 1.26
CA CYS A 35 -7.27 -8.18 2.58
C CYS A 35 -8.59 -8.41 3.34
N VAL A 36 -9.51 -7.45 3.32
CA VAL A 36 -10.83 -7.57 3.96
C VAL A 36 -11.63 -8.71 3.35
N THR A 37 -11.63 -8.83 2.02
CA THR A 37 -12.41 -9.85 1.28
C THR A 37 -11.86 -11.27 1.41
N GLN A 38 -10.58 -11.45 1.76
CA GLN A 38 -9.96 -12.77 1.86
C GLN A 38 -10.34 -13.52 3.15
N ARG A 39 -10.41 -14.85 3.08
CA ARG A 39 -10.73 -15.70 4.25
C ARG A 39 -9.53 -15.75 5.20
N GLY A 40 -9.78 -15.69 6.51
CA GLY A 40 -8.73 -15.63 7.53
C GLY A 40 -7.84 -16.87 7.58
N ASP A 41 -8.42 -18.05 7.38
CA ASP A 41 -7.73 -19.35 7.45
C ASP A 41 -6.60 -19.47 6.40
N GLY A 42 -6.78 -18.81 5.24
CA GLY A 42 -5.78 -18.81 4.17
C GLY A 42 -4.45 -18.16 4.58
N PHE A 43 -4.49 -17.15 5.46
CA PHE A 43 -3.29 -16.47 5.94
C PHE A 43 -2.44 -17.37 6.83
N GLN A 44 -3.08 -18.22 7.64
CA GLN A 44 -2.37 -19.20 8.46
C GLN A 44 -1.80 -20.34 7.61
N ALA A 45 -2.54 -20.76 6.58
CA ALA A 45 -2.11 -21.84 5.70
C ALA A 45 -0.87 -21.49 4.86
N ILE A 46 -0.71 -20.22 4.43
CA ILE A 46 0.50 -19.77 3.71
C ILE A 46 1.64 -19.33 4.62
N GLY A 47 1.48 -19.41 5.95
CA GLY A 47 2.54 -19.08 6.91
C GLY A 47 2.92 -17.60 7.01
N THR A 48 2.05 -16.69 6.59
CA THR A 48 2.26 -15.23 6.73
C THR A 48 1.65 -14.69 8.04
N LEU A 49 1.78 -13.38 8.28
CA LEU A 49 1.13 -12.71 9.41
C LEU A 49 -0.39 -12.96 9.41
N PRO A 50 -1.03 -13.03 10.59
CA PRO A 50 -2.48 -13.24 10.67
C PRO A 50 -3.25 -12.10 9.98
N LYS A 51 -4.44 -12.41 9.44
CA LYS A 51 -5.30 -11.44 8.72
C LYS A 51 -5.48 -10.12 9.49
N GLY A 52 -5.69 -10.19 10.80
CA GLY A 52 -5.87 -9.01 11.64
C GLY A 52 -4.64 -8.09 11.66
N ALA A 53 -3.43 -8.65 11.67
CA ALA A 53 -2.19 -7.86 11.63
C ALA A 53 -2.02 -7.17 10.28
N TRP A 54 -2.29 -7.87 9.17
CA TRP A 54 -2.25 -7.27 7.84
C TRP A 54 -3.27 -6.13 7.68
N LEU A 55 -4.50 -6.32 8.16
CA LEU A 55 -5.52 -5.28 8.14
C LEU A 55 -5.10 -4.06 8.96
N ALA A 56 -4.55 -4.27 10.15
CA ALA A 56 -4.06 -3.18 11.00
C ALA A 56 -2.93 -2.40 10.33
N ILE A 57 -1.93 -3.09 9.77
CA ILE A 57 -0.80 -2.46 9.07
C ILE A 57 -1.31 -1.62 7.89
N LEU A 58 -2.15 -2.19 7.02
CA LEU A 58 -2.65 -1.50 5.83
C LEU A 58 -3.53 -0.30 6.22
N ALA A 59 -4.39 -0.43 7.23
CA ALA A 59 -5.22 0.67 7.71
C ALA A 59 -4.38 1.82 8.30
N VAL A 60 -3.41 1.50 9.18
CA VAL A 60 -2.53 2.50 9.78
C VAL A 60 -1.70 3.19 8.71
N CYS A 61 -1.12 2.44 7.78
CA CYS A 61 -0.36 2.99 6.67
C CYS A 61 -1.18 3.94 5.79
N MET A 62 -2.45 3.61 5.55
CA MET A 62 -3.38 4.44 4.79
C MET A 62 -3.67 5.77 5.48
N VAL A 63 -3.96 5.72 6.78
CA VAL A 63 -4.17 6.93 7.59
C VAL A 63 -2.91 7.78 7.62
N LEU A 64 -1.73 7.18 7.83
CA LEU A 64 -0.46 7.91 7.86
C LEU A 64 -0.12 8.53 6.50
N THR A 65 -0.43 7.86 5.40
CA THR A 65 -0.24 8.39 4.04
C THR A 65 -1.19 9.58 3.78
N LEU A 66 -2.42 9.52 4.29
CA LEU A 66 -3.39 10.60 4.16
C LEU A 66 -2.96 11.85 4.94
N LEU A 67 -2.41 11.67 6.15
CA LEU A 67 -2.00 12.77 7.03
C LEU A 67 -0.61 13.34 6.70
N GLY A 68 0.33 12.48 6.31
CA GLY A 68 1.74 12.82 6.10
C GLY A 68 2.15 12.99 4.63
N GLY A 69 1.26 12.68 3.70
CA GLY A 69 1.56 12.64 2.27
C GLY A 69 2.40 11.41 1.87
N ALA A 70 2.45 11.15 0.57
CA ALA A 70 3.07 9.94 0.01
C ALA A 70 4.58 10.05 -0.17
N THR A 71 5.10 11.27 -0.28
CA THR A 71 6.53 11.54 -0.50
C THR A 71 7.33 11.59 0.81
N GLY A 72 6.66 11.58 1.96
CA GLY A 72 7.28 11.45 3.28
C GLY A 72 7.57 9.99 3.64
N ILE A 73 8.40 9.77 4.67
CA ILE A 73 8.82 8.42 5.10
C ILE A 73 7.63 7.49 5.41
N PHE A 74 6.57 8.01 6.01
CA PHE A 74 5.38 7.23 6.33
C PHE A 74 4.59 6.82 5.08
N GLY A 75 4.48 7.71 4.09
CA GLY A 75 3.86 7.41 2.81
C GLY A 75 4.61 6.33 2.05
N LEU A 76 5.95 6.40 2.04
CA LEU A 76 6.81 5.39 1.43
C LEU A 76 6.66 4.02 2.12
N ILE A 77 6.67 3.99 3.46
CA ILE A 77 6.42 2.77 4.22
C ILE A 77 5.03 2.22 3.90
N GLY A 78 4.01 3.08 3.80
CA GLY A 78 2.66 2.65 3.51
C GLY A 78 2.50 2.04 2.12
N VAL A 79 3.12 2.66 1.11
CA VAL A 79 3.17 2.09 -0.25
C VAL A 79 3.93 0.77 -0.26
N ALA A 80 5.07 0.71 0.42
CA ALA A 80 5.85 -0.53 0.51
C ALA A 80 5.04 -1.66 1.16
N ALA A 81 4.34 -1.39 2.26
CA ALA A 81 3.47 -2.38 2.91
C ALA A 81 2.35 -2.88 1.99
N ALA A 82 1.71 -1.98 1.23
CA ALA A 82 0.69 -2.35 0.26
C ALA A 82 1.25 -3.17 -0.91
N LEU A 83 2.44 -2.82 -1.41
CA LEU A 83 3.13 -3.58 -2.46
C LEU A 83 3.53 -4.97 -1.97
N ILE A 84 4.11 -5.08 -0.77
CA ILE A 84 4.42 -6.38 -0.15
C ILE A 84 3.15 -7.22 -0.07
N TYR A 85 2.04 -6.67 0.43
CA TYR A 85 0.78 -7.41 0.48
C TYR A 85 0.31 -7.88 -0.92
N LEU A 86 0.33 -7.00 -1.92
CA LEU A 86 -0.16 -7.30 -3.26
C LEU A 86 0.73 -8.26 -4.05
N LEU A 87 2.03 -8.25 -3.80
CA LEU A 87 3.01 -9.02 -4.56
C LEU A 87 3.44 -10.31 -3.88
N ASP A 88 3.33 -10.39 -2.55
CA ASP A 88 3.72 -11.57 -1.78
C ASP A 88 2.49 -12.33 -1.27
N VAL A 89 1.67 -11.66 -0.45
CA VAL A 89 0.54 -12.31 0.23
C VAL A 89 -0.59 -12.67 -0.73
N ARG A 90 -0.95 -11.76 -1.64
CA ARG A 90 -2.06 -11.99 -2.59
C ARG A 90 -1.79 -13.17 -3.53
N PRO A 91 -0.61 -13.31 -4.16
CA PRO A 91 -0.28 -14.51 -4.92
C PRO A 91 -0.33 -15.79 -4.07
N GLY A 92 0.23 -15.79 -2.86
CA GLY A 92 0.17 -16.95 -1.98
C GLY A 92 -1.26 -17.38 -1.64
N LEU A 93 -2.16 -16.43 -1.35
CA LEU A 93 -3.58 -16.72 -1.11
C LEU A 93 -4.30 -17.25 -2.36
N ARG A 94 -3.90 -16.78 -3.55
CA ARG A 94 -4.45 -17.25 -4.82
C ARG A 94 -4.00 -18.68 -5.11
N ASP A 95 -2.71 -18.98 -4.95
CA ASP A 95 -2.17 -20.32 -5.21
C ASP A 95 -2.79 -21.37 -4.29
N LEU A 96 -3.04 -21.01 -3.03
CA LEU A 96 -3.80 -21.84 -2.09
C LEU A 96 -5.25 -22.08 -2.55
N SER A 97 -5.91 -21.05 -3.09
CA SER A 97 -7.32 -21.14 -3.53
C SER A 97 -7.47 -21.92 -4.83
N ASP A 98 -6.48 -21.84 -5.73
CA ASP A 98 -6.49 -22.52 -7.03
C ASP A 98 -6.09 -24.01 -6.93
N GLY A 99 -5.67 -24.48 -5.75
CA GLY A 99 -5.26 -25.89 -5.52
C GLY A 99 -3.98 -26.30 -6.25
N LYS A 100 -3.29 -25.35 -6.88
CA LYS A 100 -1.96 -25.53 -7.47
C LYS A 100 -0.94 -25.43 -6.35
N GLY A 101 -0.70 -26.54 -5.68
CA GLY A 101 0.48 -26.66 -4.81
C GLY A 101 1.71 -26.29 -5.62
N PHE A 102 2.49 -25.33 -5.13
CA PHE A 102 3.82 -25.02 -5.66
C PHE A 102 4.71 -26.24 -5.39
N TRP A 103 4.73 -27.15 -6.36
CA TRP A 103 5.66 -28.27 -6.49
C TRP A 103 6.25 -28.22 -7.90
#